data_AF-A0A662CSW5-F1
#
_entry.id   AF-A0A662CSW5-F1
#
_cell.length_a   1.000
_cell.length_b   1.000
_cell.length_c   1.000
_cell.angle_alpha   90.00
_cell.angle_beta   90.00
_cell.angle_gamma   90.00
#
_symmetry.space_group_name_H-M   'P 1'
#
loop_
_entity.id
_entity.type
_entity.pdbx_description
1 polymer ?
#
loop_
_entity_poly.entity_id
_entity_poly.type
_entity_poly.pdbx_seq_one_letter_code
_entity_poly.pdbx_strand_id
1 'polypeptide(L)'
;AIFGFLINLPIINFYEHGTYLTMHHGHTAMFGTYGMLSVALLLFSWRGMVKKDYWNDGLLKVSFWGLNGGLFLMAFGTLLPVGLIQAWVSFKDGLWAARSADFFESSPVVFLGNFRAIPDTIIIVLGVLPLAYFLITTYPHLKATEIKDGESVWERLGIEL
;
A
#
# COMPACT_ATOMS: atom_id res chain seq x y z
N ALA A 1 -0.45 -8.33 11.50
CA ALA A 1 -0.42 -8.78 12.92
C ALA A 1 0.90 -8.43 13.61
N ILE A 2 2.06 -8.90 13.11
CA ILE A 2 3.37 -8.77 13.78
C ILE A 2 3.72 -7.31 14.16
N PHE A 3 3.73 -6.38 13.21
CA PHE A 3 4.11 -4.99 13.49
C PHE A 3 3.10 -4.19 14.31
N GLY A 4 1.83 -4.60 14.33
CA GLY A 4 0.85 -4.01 15.23
C GLY A 4 1.05 -4.49 16.65
N PHE A 5 1.36 -5.78 16.82
CA PHE A 5 1.66 -6.35 18.13
C PHE A 5 2.97 -5.79 18.72
N LEU A 6 3.98 -5.56 17.87
CA LEU A 6 5.24 -4.91 18.23
C LEU A 6 4.98 -3.62 19.03
N ILE A 7 4.00 -2.83 18.59
CA ILE A 7 3.74 -1.50 19.16
C ILE A 7 2.62 -1.44 20.22
N ASN A 8 2.06 -2.60 20.60
CA ASN A 8 0.83 -2.68 21.39
C ASN A 8 1.07 -2.94 22.88
N LEU A 9 2.19 -3.57 23.24
CA LEU A 9 2.53 -3.86 24.64
C LEU A 9 2.68 -2.53 25.41
N PRO A 10 1.96 -2.30 26.53
CA PRO A 10 1.97 -1.01 27.21
C PRO A 10 3.36 -0.48 27.57
N ILE A 11 4.27 -1.38 27.96
CA ILE A 11 5.66 -1.03 28.29
C ILE A 11 6.46 -0.55 27.06
N ILE A 12 6.17 -1.09 25.87
CA ILE A 12 6.80 -0.66 24.62
C ILE A 12 6.12 0.63 24.13
N ASN A 13 4.79 0.65 24.16
CA ASN A 13 4.00 1.80 23.73
C ASN A 13 4.38 3.07 24.49
N PHE A 14 4.67 2.95 25.79
CA PHE A 14 5.15 4.08 26.61
C PHE A 14 6.35 4.83 25.99
N TYR A 15 7.25 4.13 25.31
CA TYR A 15 8.43 4.74 24.68
C TYR A 15 8.26 5.04 23.19
N GLU A 16 7.43 4.29 22.48
CA GLU A 16 7.28 4.44 21.02
C GLU A 16 6.05 5.24 20.59
N HIS A 17 5.17 5.63 21.52
CA HIS A 17 3.92 6.30 21.17
C HIS A 17 4.20 7.55 20.33
N GLY A 18 3.63 7.60 19.12
CA GLY A 18 3.84 8.71 18.19
C GLY A 18 5.24 8.74 17.55
N THR A 19 5.92 7.59 17.42
CA THR A 19 7.21 7.47 16.72
C THR A 19 7.06 6.87 15.32
N TYR A 20 8.19 6.74 14.61
CA TYR A 20 8.25 6.11 13.29
C TYR A 20 7.80 4.64 13.29
N LEU A 21 7.79 3.93 14.43
CA LEU A 21 7.24 2.57 14.51
C LEU A 21 5.72 2.54 14.29
N THR A 22 5.00 3.59 14.72
CA THR A 22 3.58 3.76 14.39
C THR A 22 3.40 3.96 12.89
N MET A 23 4.25 4.77 12.26
CA MET A 23 4.21 5.00 10.80
C MET A 23 4.52 3.72 10.02
N HIS A 24 5.51 2.95 10.49
CA HIS A 24 5.86 1.64 9.95
C HIS A 24 4.66 0.68 9.96
N HIS A 25 4.03 0.52 11.13
CA HIS A 25 2.83 -0.30 11.25
C HIS A 25 1.69 0.24 10.37
N GLY A 26 1.45 1.55 10.39
CA GLY A 26 0.37 2.21 9.64
C GLY A 26 0.42 1.91 8.15
N HIS A 27 1.58 2.05 7.51
CA HIS A 27 1.72 1.75 6.08
C HIS A 27 1.59 0.27 5.79
N THR A 28 2.27 -0.58 6.57
CA THR A 28 2.25 -2.04 6.35
C THR A 28 0.86 -2.64 6.58
N ALA A 29 0.07 -2.10 7.50
CA ALA A 29 -1.30 -2.54 7.77
C ALA A 29 -2.31 -1.91 6.82
N MET A 30 -2.34 -0.57 6.70
CA MET A 30 -3.34 0.12 5.90
C MET A 30 -3.16 -0.20 4.41
N PHE A 31 -1.99 0.09 3.85
CA PHE A 31 -1.75 -0.14 2.43
C PHE A 31 -1.59 -1.64 2.13
N GLY A 32 -0.77 -2.34 2.92
CA GLY A 32 -0.51 -3.77 2.72
C GLY A 32 -1.74 -4.67 2.85
N THR A 33 -2.74 -4.29 3.64
CA THR A 33 -3.98 -5.07 3.80
C THR A 33 -5.14 -4.44 3.04
N TYR A 34 -5.59 -3.26 3.47
CA TYR A 34 -6.79 -2.63 2.89
C TYR A 34 -6.53 -2.07 1.50
N GLY A 35 -5.39 -1.41 1.28
CA GLY A 35 -5.02 -0.90 -0.04
C GLY A 35 -4.93 -2.02 -1.09
N MET A 36 -4.23 -3.11 -0.77
CA MET A 36 -4.13 -4.27 -1.66
C MET A 36 -5.46 -4.98 -1.86
N LEU A 37 -6.30 -5.09 -0.83
CA LEU A 37 -7.66 -5.62 -0.95
C LEU A 37 -8.52 -4.76 -1.89
N SER A 38 -8.46 -3.43 -1.76
CA SER A 38 -9.16 -2.50 -2.64
C SER A 38 -8.71 -2.64 -4.09
N VAL A 39 -7.40 -2.76 -4.35
CA VAL A 39 -6.87 -3.00 -5.71
C VAL A 39 -7.34 -4.35 -6.25
N ALA A 40 -7.35 -5.39 -5.42
CA ALA A 40 -7.83 -6.71 -5.83
C ALA A 40 -9.31 -6.71 -6.21
N LEU A 41 -10.18 -6.09 -5.38
CA LEU A 41 -11.60 -5.94 -5.67
C LEU A 41 -11.85 -5.10 -6.92
N LEU A 42 -11.11 -4.00 -7.07
CA LEU A 42 -11.15 -3.16 -8.26
C LEU A 42 -10.85 -3.98 -9.51
N LEU A 43 -9.74 -4.72 -9.54
CA LEU A 43 -9.34 -5.52 -10.70
C LEU A 43 -10.29 -6.71 -10.94
N PHE A 44 -10.86 -7.29 -9.88
CA PHE A 44 -11.87 -8.33 -9.98
C PHE A 44 -13.12 -7.83 -10.73
N SER A 45 -13.67 -6.70 -10.31
CA SER A 45 -14.80 -6.07 -11.00
C SER A 45 -14.43 -5.65 -12.42
N TRP A 46 -13.24 -5.06 -12.60
CA TRP A 46 -12.73 -4.61 -13.91
C TRP A 46 -12.60 -5.75 -14.91
N ARG A 47 -12.19 -6.94 -14.46
CA ARG A 47 -12.06 -8.14 -15.29
C ARG A 47 -13.38 -8.60 -15.88
N GLY A 48 -14.48 -8.40 -15.16
CA GLY A 48 -15.83 -8.68 -15.67
C GLY A 48 -16.25 -7.71 -16.77
N MET A 49 -15.87 -6.44 -16.64
CA MET A 49 -16.34 -5.35 -17.49
C MET A 49 -15.52 -5.13 -18.77
N VAL A 50 -14.20 -5.32 -18.75
CA VAL A 50 -13.33 -5.03 -19.90
C VAL A 50 -13.29 -6.17 -20.92
N LYS A 51 -13.23 -5.85 -22.22
CA LYS A 51 -13.00 -6.82 -23.30
C LYS A 51 -11.65 -7.53 -23.13
N LYS A 52 -11.63 -8.86 -23.29
CA LYS A 52 -10.44 -9.70 -23.01
C LYS A 52 -9.20 -9.28 -23.81
N ASP A 53 -9.38 -8.81 -25.05
CA ASP A 53 -8.27 -8.45 -25.96
C ASP A 53 -7.44 -7.25 -25.48
N TYR A 54 -8.01 -6.42 -24.60
CA TYR A 54 -7.35 -5.23 -24.05
C TYR A 54 -6.76 -5.47 -22.66
N TRP A 55 -6.87 -6.70 -22.13
CA TRP A 55 -6.34 -7.03 -20.82
C TRP A 55 -4.85 -7.39 -20.89
N ASN A 56 -3.99 -6.54 -20.33
CA ASN A 56 -2.55 -6.75 -20.27
C ASN A 56 -2.09 -7.17 -18.86
N ASP A 57 -1.86 -8.47 -18.67
CA ASP A 57 -1.34 -9.04 -17.41
C ASP A 57 0.08 -8.57 -17.08
N GLY A 58 0.89 -8.22 -18.09
CA GLY A 58 2.27 -7.74 -17.90
C GLY A 58 2.32 -6.41 -17.13
N LEU A 59 1.47 -5.45 -17.50
CA LEU A 59 1.36 -4.16 -16.79
C LEU A 59 0.91 -4.34 -15.34
N LEU A 60 -0.09 -5.21 -15.11
CA LEU A 60 -0.58 -5.51 -13.77
C LEU A 60 0.49 -6.22 -12.91
N LYS A 61 1.31 -7.08 -13.51
CA LYS A 61 2.43 -7.73 -12.82
C LYS A 61 3.50 -6.72 -12.39
N VAL A 62 3.83 -5.76 -13.24
CA VAL A 62 4.73 -4.64 -12.87
C VAL A 62 4.14 -3.86 -11.71
N SER A 63 2.86 -3.47 -11.80
CA SER A 63 2.15 -2.78 -10.71
C SER A 63 2.22 -3.55 -9.39
N PHE A 64 1.91 -4.84 -9.42
CA PHE A 64 1.93 -5.70 -8.25
C PHE A 64 3.31 -5.72 -7.57
N TRP A 65 4.39 -5.90 -8.34
CA TRP A 65 5.74 -5.93 -7.79
C TRP A 65 6.23 -4.54 -7.35
N GLY A 66 5.85 -3.47 -8.05
CA GLY A 66 6.16 -2.10 -7.65
C GLY A 66 5.53 -1.72 -6.32
N LEU A 67 4.24 -2.01 -6.14
CA LEU A 67 3.52 -1.75 -4.89
C LEU A 67 4.07 -2.57 -3.72
N ASN A 68 4.27 -3.89 -3.89
CA ASN A 68 4.76 -4.76 -2.82
C ASN A 68 6.25 -4.55 -2.52
N GLY A 69 7.09 -4.50 -3.55
CA GLY A 69 8.53 -4.31 -3.41
C GLY A 69 8.89 -2.93 -2.87
N GLY A 70 8.19 -1.90 -3.34
CA GLY A 70 8.33 -0.55 -2.81
C GLY A 70 7.87 -0.43 -1.34
N LEU A 71 6.71 -1.00 -1.01
CA LEU A 71 6.23 -1.05 0.39
C LEU A 71 7.22 -1.80 1.29
N PHE A 72 7.74 -2.94 0.83
CA PHE A 72 8.73 -3.72 1.56
C PHE A 72 10.01 -2.90 1.81
N LEU A 73 10.57 -2.29 0.77
CA LEU A 73 11.79 -1.50 0.89
C LEU A 73 11.58 -0.25 1.75
N MET A 74 10.44 0.43 1.65
CA MET A 74 10.11 1.56 2.53
C MET A 74 10.04 1.09 3.99
N ALA A 75 9.30 0.02 4.26
CA ALA A 75 9.07 -0.50 5.60
C ALA A 75 10.39 -0.90 6.27
N PHE A 76 11.16 -1.78 5.63
CA PHE A 76 12.38 -2.35 6.22
C PHE A 76 13.62 -1.48 6.01
N GLY A 77 13.68 -0.70 4.93
CA GLY A 77 14.84 0.12 4.59
C GLY A 77 14.80 1.52 5.21
N THR A 78 13.65 2.01 5.67
CA THR A 78 13.54 3.38 6.23
C THR A 78 12.76 3.43 7.54
N LEU A 79 11.48 3.10 7.52
CA LEU A 79 10.58 3.35 8.64
C LEU A 79 10.94 2.51 9.87
N LEU A 80 11.27 1.23 9.68
CA LEU A 80 11.66 0.35 10.77
C LEU A 80 13.01 0.77 11.39
N PRO A 81 14.11 0.98 10.64
CA PRO A 81 15.37 1.45 11.22
C PRO A 81 15.23 2.77 11.97
N VAL A 82 14.58 3.79 11.37
CA VAL A 82 14.37 5.07 12.05
C VAL A 82 13.52 4.90 13.30
N GLY A 83 12.46 4.10 13.24
CA GLY A 83 11.60 3.80 14.39
C GLY A 83 12.34 3.13 15.54
N LEU A 84 13.23 2.16 15.25
CA LEU A 84 14.04 1.50 16.28
C LEU A 84 15.04 2.45 16.93
N ILE A 85 15.72 3.30 16.14
CA ILE A 85 16.62 4.33 16.67
C ILE A 85 15.83 5.32 17.54
N GLN A 86 14.65 5.76 17.08
CA GLN A 86 13.80 6.70 17.81
C GLN A 86 13.29 6.12 19.14
N ALA A 87 12.84 4.87 19.13
CA ALA A 87 12.41 4.17 20.34
C ALA A 87 13.57 4.00 21.34
N TRP A 88 14.78 3.73 20.85
CA TRP A 88 15.97 3.63 21.70
C TRP A 88 16.35 4.96 22.36
N VAL A 89 16.33 6.07 21.61
CA VAL A 89 16.56 7.40 22.17
C VAL A 89 15.46 7.76 23.18
N SER A 90 14.21 7.43 22.88
CA SER A 90 13.09 7.66 23.80
C SER A 90 13.27 6.90 25.12
N PHE A 91 13.75 5.67 25.05
CA PHE A 91 14.06 4.85 26.23
C PHE A 91 15.21 5.42 27.07
N LYS A 92 16.29 5.85 26.42
CA LYS A 92 17.52 6.28 27.12
C LYS A 92 17.46 7.72 27.63
N ASP A 93 17.01 8.63 26.79
CA ASP A 93 17.15 10.09 26.97
C ASP A 93 15.78 10.78 27.14
N GLY A 94 14.68 10.03 26.90
CA GLY A 94 13.30 10.49 27.03
C GLY A 94 12.65 10.86 25.70
N LEU A 95 11.32 10.80 25.65
CA LEU A 95 10.54 11.05 24.43
C LEU A 95 10.74 12.46 23.85
N TRP A 96 10.99 13.45 24.71
CA TRP A 96 11.27 14.84 24.30
C TRP A 96 12.54 14.92 23.44
N ALA A 97 13.57 14.13 23.76
CA ALA A 97 14.81 14.04 22.99
C ALA A 97 14.59 13.29 21.67
N ALA A 98 13.82 12.19 21.68
CA ALA A 98 13.47 11.44 20.47
C ALA A 98 12.59 12.21 19.47
N ARG A 99 12.01 13.35 19.89
CA ARG A 99 11.15 14.22 19.09
C ARG A 99 11.76 15.61 18.86
N SER A 100 12.99 15.85 19.30
CA SER A 100 13.69 17.11 19.10
C SER A 100 14.14 17.27 17.64
N ALA A 101 14.46 18.52 17.24
CA ALA A 101 15.05 18.79 15.94
C ALA A 101 16.40 18.06 15.78
N ASP A 102 17.23 18.05 16.83
CA ASP A 102 18.53 17.39 16.85
C ASP A 102 18.45 15.89 16.46
N PHE A 103 17.39 15.19 16.88
CA PHE A 103 17.16 13.81 16.47
C PHE A 103 16.93 13.70 14.95
N PHE A 104 16.05 14.54 14.39
CA PHE A 104 15.71 14.51 12.98
C PHE A 104 16.82 15.02 12.06
N GLU A 105 17.68 15.91 12.57
CA GLU A 105 18.85 16.42 11.89
C GLU A 105 20.08 15.51 12.03
N SER A 106 19.98 14.46 12.86
CA SER A 106 21.06 13.49 12.99
C SER A 106 21.37 12.80 11.66
N SER A 107 22.67 12.63 11.38
CA SER A 107 23.17 12.01 10.15
C SER A 107 22.44 10.72 9.72
N PRO A 108 22.21 9.71 10.60
CA PRO A 108 21.50 8.50 10.20
C PRO A 108 20.04 8.74 9.83
N VAL A 109 19.33 9.63 10.52
CA VAL A 109 17.91 9.91 10.27
C VAL A 109 17.73 10.69 8.97
N VAL A 110 18.59 11.69 8.73
CA VAL A 110 18.61 12.43 7.46
C VAL A 110 18.95 11.52 6.29
N PHE A 111 19.94 10.63 6.43
CA PHE A 111 20.30 9.66 5.40
C PHE A 111 19.12 8.75 5.05
N LEU A 112 18.50 8.12 6.05
CA LEU A 112 17.35 7.22 5.85
C LEU A 112 16.12 7.97 5.31
N GLY A 113 15.91 9.23 5.75
CA GLY A 113 14.86 10.10 5.25
C GLY A 113 15.03 10.42 3.76
N ASN A 114 16.24 10.74 3.32
CA ASN A 114 16.55 10.96 1.91
C ASN A 114 16.47 9.65 1.09
N PHE A 115 16.97 8.54 1.65
CA PHE A 115 16.91 7.23 1.00
C PHE A 115 15.46 6.82 0.70
N ARG A 116 14.49 7.23 1.51
CA ARG A 116 13.06 6.99 1.32
C ARG A 116 12.51 7.43 -0.04
N ALA A 117 13.13 8.42 -0.68
CA ALA A 117 12.73 8.82 -2.03
C ALA A 117 12.78 7.66 -3.04
N ILE A 118 13.70 6.70 -2.85
CA ILE A 118 13.85 5.53 -3.74
C ILE A 118 12.64 4.59 -3.65
N PRO A 119 12.29 3.99 -2.49
CA PRO A 119 11.11 3.13 -2.41
C PRO A 119 9.81 3.88 -2.73
N ASP A 120 9.68 5.15 -2.34
CA ASP A 120 8.49 5.96 -2.67
C ASP A 120 8.36 6.12 -4.20
N THR A 121 9.46 6.36 -4.90
CA THR A 121 9.48 6.41 -6.37
C THR A 121 9.13 5.06 -7.00
N ILE A 122 9.59 3.95 -6.43
CA ILE A 122 9.24 2.60 -6.90
C ILE A 122 7.72 2.37 -6.77
N ILE A 123 7.12 2.70 -5.63
CA ILE A 123 5.67 2.58 -5.40
C ILE A 123 4.91 3.40 -6.44
N ILE A 124 5.31 4.64 -6.67
CA ILE A 124 4.61 5.55 -7.59
C ILE A 124 4.80 5.09 -9.04
N VAL A 125 6.05 5.01 -9.51
CA VAL A 125 6.38 4.83 -10.94
C VAL A 125 6.14 3.41 -11.42
N LEU A 126 6.43 2.41 -10.60
CA LEU A 126 6.27 1.00 -10.97
C LEU A 126 4.98 0.39 -10.42
N GLY A 127 4.39 0.99 -9.39
CA GLY A 127 3.17 0.49 -8.77
C GLY A 127 1.90 1.21 -9.23
N VAL A 128 1.78 2.49 -8.86
CA VAL A 128 0.58 3.30 -9.07
C VAL A 128 0.39 3.70 -10.54
N LEU A 129 1.43 4.22 -11.20
CA LEU A 129 1.32 4.70 -12.58
C LEU A 129 0.92 3.60 -13.58
N PRO A 130 1.49 2.38 -13.54
CA PRO A 130 1.08 1.32 -14.46
C PRO A 130 -0.36 0.85 -14.23
N LEU A 131 -0.82 0.82 -12.97
CA LEU A 131 -2.21 0.52 -12.65
C LEU A 131 -3.16 1.61 -13.16
N ALA A 132 -2.85 2.88 -12.90
CA ALA A 132 -3.65 4.00 -13.38
C ALA A 132 -3.71 4.02 -14.92
N TYR A 133 -2.56 3.83 -15.57
CA TYR A 133 -2.48 3.72 -17.03
C TYR A 133 -3.33 2.56 -17.56
N PHE A 134 -3.23 1.37 -16.94
CA PHE A 134 -4.05 0.22 -17.30
C PHE A 134 -5.55 0.55 -17.21
N LEU A 135 -6.01 1.14 -16.12
CA LEU A 135 -7.42 1.49 -15.93
C LEU A 135 -7.89 2.54 -16.94
N ILE A 136 -7.12 3.61 -17.15
CA ILE A 136 -7.47 4.69 -18.08
C ILE A 136 -7.55 4.17 -19.52
N THR A 137 -6.58 3.36 -19.96
CA THR A 137 -6.54 2.84 -21.33
C THR A 137 -7.57 1.75 -21.60
N THR A 138 -8.01 1.00 -20.59
CA THR A 138 -9.03 -0.04 -20.74
C THR A 138 -10.45 0.48 -20.54
N TYR A 139 -10.64 1.65 -19.94
CA TYR A 139 -11.95 2.28 -19.75
C TYR A 139 -12.76 2.52 -21.04
N PRO A 140 -12.17 2.89 -22.19
CA PRO A 140 -12.93 2.96 -23.46
C PRO A 140 -13.32 1.59 -24.02
N HIS A 141 -12.78 0.50 -23.48
CA HIS A 141 -12.88 -0.87 -24.00
C HIS A 141 -13.79 -1.77 -23.14
N LEU A 142 -14.78 -1.19 -22.46
CA LEU A 142 -15.79 -1.94 -21.73
C LEU A 142 -16.68 -2.75 -22.69
N LYS A 143 -17.19 -3.88 -22.20
CA LYS A 143 -18.20 -4.68 -22.88
C LYS A 143 -19.52 -3.91 -22.90
N ALA A 144 -20.28 -4.06 -23.99
CA ALA A 144 -21.63 -3.53 -24.05
C ALA A 144 -22.53 -4.28 -23.05
N THR A 145 -23.52 -3.59 -22.50
CA THR A 145 -24.56 -4.21 -21.66
C THR A 145 -25.38 -5.16 -22.52
N GLU A 146 -25.31 -6.47 -22.22
CA GLU A 146 -26.04 -7.47 -23.00
C GLU A 146 -27.49 -7.68 -22.54
N ILE A 147 -27.83 -7.31 -21.31
CA ILE A 147 -29.18 -7.47 -20.74
C ILE A 147 -29.74 -6.08 -20.49
N LYS A 148 -30.92 -5.80 -21.04
CA LYS A 148 -31.60 -4.51 -20.90
C LYS A 148 -32.40 -4.45 -19.60
N ASP A 149 -32.70 -3.24 -19.15
CA ASP A 149 -33.54 -3.03 -17.97
C ASP A 149 -34.92 -3.71 -18.17
N GLY A 150 -35.26 -4.63 -17.27
CA GLY A 150 -36.52 -5.38 -17.29
C GLY A 150 -36.45 -6.76 -17.98
N GLU A 151 -35.32 -7.15 -18.56
CA GLU A 151 -35.14 -8.46 -19.20
C GLU A 151 -34.65 -9.50 -18.18
N SER A 152 -35.38 -10.61 -18.02
CA SER A 152 -35.01 -11.69 -17.09
C SER A 152 -33.82 -12.49 -17.63
N VAL A 153 -32.76 -12.60 -16.81
CA VAL A 153 -31.59 -13.45 -17.11
C VAL A 153 -32.04 -14.91 -17.32
N TRP A 154 -33.03 -15.36 -16.55
CA TRP A 154 -33.54 -16.73 -16.58
C TRP A 154 -34.33 -17.02 -17.86
N GLU A 155 -35.15 -16.06 -18.32
CA GLU A 155 -35.88 -16.19 -19.58
C GLU A 155 -34.92 -16.23 -20.78
N ARG A 156 -33.88 -15.39 -20.79
CA ARG A 156 -32.86 -15.40 -21.86
C ARG A 156 -32.06 -16.70 -21.90
N LEU A 157 -31.83 -17.33 -20.73
CA LEU A 157 -31.15 -18.61 -20.62
C LEU A 157 -32.09 -19.81 -20.85
N GLY A 158 -33.39 -19.58 -21.05
CA GLY A 158 -34.39 -20.64 -21.22
C GLY A 158 -34.59 -21.51 -19.96
N ILE A 159 -34.34 -20.96 -18.78
CA ILE A 159 -34.48 -21.64 -17.49
C ILE A 159 -35.79 -21.20 -16.85
N GLU A 160 -36.75 -22.11 -16.70
CA GLU A 160 -37.95 -21.91 -15.87
C GLU A 160 -37.61 -22.24 -14.41
N LEU A 161 -37.86 -21.29 -13.49
CA LEU A 161 -37.72 -21.46 -12.03
C LEU A 161 -39.02 -21.93 -11.39
#